data_AF-A0A9D2BZK6-F1
#
_entry.id   AF-A0A9D2BZK6-F1
#
_cell.length_a   1.000
_cell.length_b   1.000
_cell.length_c   1.000
_cell.angle_alpha   90.00
_cell.angle_beta   90.00
_cell.angle_gamma   90.00
#
_symmetry.space_group_name_H-M   'P 1'
#
loop_
_entity.id
_entity.type
_entity.pdbx_description
1 polymer ?
#
loop_
_entity_poly.entity_id
_entity_poly.type
_entity_poly.pdbx_seq_one_letter_code
_entity_poly.pdbx_strand_id
1 'polypeptide(L)'
;MEWLSSPHSRIGLILVLFVCAICLFSQLFAIQASTYSNLQDGSPSAEHTPTQSEFNFSDREELYHYAYMDLESATEEEKERILAARKKIICNAEWAADDVNVCVVDSDGNVKEELPHFSELFPSDWKAPSLY
;
A
#
# COMPACT_ATOMS: atom_id res chain seq x y z
N MET A 1 -16.81 -51.37 -20.08
CA MET A 1 -16.04 -50.95 -18.90
C MET A 1 -16.80 -49.84 -18.20
N GLU A 2 -17.87 -50.19 -17.48
CA GLU A 2 -18.88 -49.24 -16.97
C GLU A 2 -18.77 -48.97 -15.47
N TRP A 3 -17.56 -49.02 -14.92
CA TRP A 3 -17.33 -48.88 -13.49
C TRP A 3 -16.92 -47.46 -13.05
N LEU A 4 -16.93 -46.47 -13.95
CA LEU A 4 -16.49 -45.09 -13.64
C LEU A 4 -17.62 -44.06 -13.45
N SER A 5 -18.88 -44.48 -13.30
CA SER A 5 -19.99 -43.54 -13.11
C SER A 5 -20.83 -43.80 -11.85
N SER A 6 -20.19 -44.15 -10.73
CA SER A 6 -20.87 -44.17 -9.43
C SER A 6 -20.63 -42.85 -8.66
N PRO A 7 -21.67 -42.15 -8.19
CA PRO A 7 -21.55 -40.83 -7.55
C PRO A 7 -20.70 -40.85 -6.27
N HIS A 8 -20.65 -41.99 -5.56
CA HIS A 8 -19.80 -42.14 -4.37
C HIS A 8 -18.30 -42.14 -4.68
N SER A 9 -17.89 -42.62 -5.86
CA SER A 9 -16.47 -42.62 -6.27
C SER A 9 -16.00 -41.22 -6.69
N ARG A 10 -16.91 -40.40 -7.24
CA ARG A 10 -16.64 -39.02 -7.67
C ARG A 10 -16.45 -38.10 -6.47
N ILE A 11 -17.28 -38.26 -5.43
CA ILE A 11 -17.18 -37.50 -4.18
C ILE A 11 -15.89 -37.84 -3.43
N GLY A 12 -15.52 -39.13 -3.38
CA GLY A 12 -14.24 -39.56 -2.81
C GLY A 12 -13.03 -38.98 -3.55
N LEU A 13 -13.06 -38.96 -4.88
CA LEU A 13 -11.99 -38.38 -5.70
C LEU A 13 -11.90 -36.85 -5.56
N ILE A 14 -13.04 -36.16 -5.47
CA ILE A 14 -13.09 -34.70 -5.23
C ILE A 14 -12.56 -34.36 -3.83
N LEU A 15 -12.90 -35.12 -2.80
CA LEU A 15 -12.39 -34.91 -1.44
C LEU A 15 -10.87 -35.15 -1.34
N VAL A 16 -10.36 -36.19 -2.01
CA VAL A 16 -8.91 -36.46 -2.05
C VAL A 16 -8.15 -35.35 -2.79
N LEU A 17 -8.69 -34.83 -3.89
CA LEU A 17 -8.08 -33.70 -4.61
C LEU A 17 -8.11 -32.40 -3.78
N PHE A 18 -9.19 -32.16 -3.02
CA PHE A 18 -9.32 -30.97 -2.16
C PHE A 18 -8.35 -31.01 -0.96
N VAL A 19 -8.19 -32.18 -0.32
CA VAL A 19 -7.19 -32.37 0.75
C VAL A 19 -5.76 -32.25 0.21
N CYS A 20 -5.48 -32.73 -1.00
CA CYS A 20 -4.17 -32.61 -1.63
C CYS A 20 -3.82 -31.14 -1.95
N ALA A 21 -4.79 -30.34 -2.43
CA ALA A 21 -4.61 -28.91 -2.65
C ALA A 21 -4.36 -28.12 -1.36
N ILE A 22 -5.03 -28.47 -0.25
CA ILE A 22 -4.82 -27.83 1.07
C ILE A 22 -3.43 -28.17 1.63
N CYS A 23 -2.94 -29.40 1.47
CA CYS A 23 -1.59 -29.77 1.90
C CYS A 23 -0.48 -29.06 1.10
N LEU A 24 -0.69 -28.79 -0.18
CA LEU A 24 0.25 -28.03 -1.01
C LEU A 24 0.29 -26.54 -0.65
N PHE A 25 -0.84 -25.96 -0.21
CA PHE A 25 -0.88 -24.57 0.28
C PHE A 25 -0.10 -24.39 1.59
N SER A 26 -0.14 -25.36 2.50
CA SER A 26 0.66 -25.34 3.73
C SER A 26 2.17 -25.36 3.48
N GLN A 27 2.61 -25.91 2.33
CA GLN A 27 4.03 -25.94 1.95
C GLN A 27 4.52 -24.64 1.29
N LEU A 28 3.64 -23.75 0.84
CA LEU A 28 4.05 -22.44 0.31
C LEU A 28 4.37 -21.44 1.43
N PHE A 29 3.72 -21.57 2.59
CA PHE A 29 3.94 -20.67 3.74
C PHE A 29 5.32 -20.89 4.40
N ALA A 30 5.85 -22.12 4.36
CA ALA A 30 7.16 -22.43 4.96
C ALA A 30 8.36 -21.98 4.11
N ILE A 31 8.19 -21.81 2.79
CA ILE A 31 9.27 -21.36 1.90
C ILE A 31 9.51 -19.86 2.05
N GLN A 32 8.47 -19.06 2.34
CA GLN A 32 8.67 -17.64 2.66
C GLN A 32 9.53 -17.48 3.92
N ALA A 33 9.35 -18.27 4.98
CA ALA A 33 10.16 -18.09 6.20
C ALA A 33 11.67 -18.40 6.01
N SER A 34 12.03 -19.41 5.21
CA SER A 34 13.43 -19.83 5.02
C SER A 34 14.20 -18.99 4.00
N THR A 35 13.50 -18.32 3.08
CA THR A 35 14.14 -17.43 2.11
C THR A 35 14.47 -16.06 2.74
N TYR A 36 13.68 -15.61 3.72
CA TYR A 36 13.91 -14.34 4.42
C TYR A 36 15.09 -14.38 5.40
N SER A 37 15.40 -15.54 5.99
CA SER A 37 16.52 -15.65 6.96
C SER A 37 17.91 -15.74 6.32
N ASN A 38 18.02 -15.83 4.99
CA ASN A 38 19.29 -16.08 4.29
C ASN A 38 19.87 -14.88 3.50
N LEU A 39 19.34 -13.66 3.62
CA LEU A 39 19.83 -12.48 2.88
C LEU A 39 20.61 -11.46 3.74
N GLN A 40 21.26 -11.91 4.82
CA GLN A 40 22.11 -11.03 5.63
C GLN A 40 23.56 -11.54 5.68
N ASP A 41 24.23 -11.61 4.52
CA ASP A 41 25.70 -11.57 4.46
C ASP A 41 26.18 -11.09 3.07
N GLY A 42 26.98 -10.02 3.00
CA GLY A 42 27.75 -9.61 1.80
C GLY A 42 27.32 -8.35 1.04
N SER A 43 27.96 -7.22 1.34
CA SER A 43 28.04 -5.94 0.56
C SER A 43 29.00 -6.08 -0.67
N PRO A 44 29.19 -5.14 -1.66
CA PRO A 44 28.55 -3.84 -1.97
C PRO A 44 28.14 -3.59 -3.47
N SER A 45 27.37 -2.51 -3.69
CA SER A 45 27.31 -1.63 -4.89
C SER A 45 26.30 -1.90 -6.04
N ALA A 46 25.39 -0.92 -6.15
CA ALA A 46 24.66 -0.45 -7.33
C ALA A 46 23.42 -1.23 -7.82
N GLU A 47 22.32 -1.10 -7.09
CA GLU A 47 21.01 -0.90 -7.73
C GLU A 47 20.23 0.14 -6.90
N HIS A 48 19.81 1.21 -7.57
CA HIS A 48 19.23 2.40 -6.98
C HIS A 48 17.85 2.10 -6.37
N THR A 49 17.81 1.72 -5.10
CA THR A 49 16.74 2.16 -4.23
C THR A 49 16.88 3.68 -4.12
N PRO A 50 15.87 4.49 -4.49
CA PRO A 50 15.88 5.86 -4.01
C PRO A 50 15.81 5.72 -2.49
N THR A 51 16.93 6.02 -1.85
CA THR A 51 17.02 6.28 -0.42
C THR A 51 15.86 7.22 -0.11
N GLN A 52 14.72 6.68 0.36
CA GLN A 52 13.77 7.48 1.11
C GLN A 52 14.50 7.77 2.41
N SER A 53 15.42 8.74 2.31
CA SER A 53 16.00 9.41 3.45
C SER A 53 14.80 9.79 4.30
N GLU A 54 14.76 9.23 5.50
CA GLU A 54 13.67 9.44 6.44
C GLU A 54 13.74 10.90 6.85
N PHE A 55 13.12 11.77 6.04
CA PHE A 55 13.13 13.20 6.27
C PHE A 55 12.31 13.43 7.53
N ASN A 56 13.01 13.62 8.65
CA ASN A 56 12.39 13.83 9.94
C ASN A 56 12.22 15.33 10.15
N PHE A 57 10.97 15.76 10.22
CA PHE A 57 10.59 17.14 10.55
C PHE A 57 10.53 17.26 12.07
N SER A 58 11.23 18.23 12.63
CA SER A 58 11.41 18.41 14.08
C SER A 58 10.08 18.67 14.79
N ASP A 59 9.18 19.39 14.13
CA ASP A 59 7.87 19.75 14.61
C ASP A 59 6.87 19.93 13.45
N ARG A 60 5.66 20.36 13.81
CA ARG A 60 4.58 20.58 12.84
C ARG A 60 4.87 21.84 12.01
N GLU A 61 5.43 22.87 12.61
CA GLU A 61 5.72 24.14 11.97
C GLU A 61 6.73 23.95 10.82
N GLU A 62 7.81 23.20 11.04
CA GLU A 62 8.80 22.84 10.02
C GLU A 62 8.17 21.99 8.92
N LEU A 63 7.35 20.99 9.28
CA LEU A 63 6.64 20.16 8.31
C LEU A 63 5.77 21.00 7.36
N TYR A 64 4.97 21.90 7.91
CA TYR A 64 4.09 22.75 7.10
C TYR A 64 4.88 23.81 6.33
N HIS A 65 5.97 24.33 6.90
CA HIS A 65 6.85 25.26 6.21
C HIS A 65 7.36 24.65 4.90
N TYR A 66 7.96 23.46 4.94
CA TYR A 66 8.45 22.81 3.74
C TYR A 66 7.32 22.36 2.82
N ALA A 67 6.20 21.84 3.35
CA ALA A 67 5.13 21.34 2.48
C ALA A 67 4.56 22.42 1.54
N TYR A 68 4.43 23.65 2.04
CA TYR A 68 3.85 24.79 1.32
C TYR A 68 4.90 25.70 0.65
N MET A 69 6.17 25.33 0.64
CA MET A 69 7.17 25.99 -0.21
C MET A 69 6.90 25.69 -1.69
N ASP A 70 7.30 26.64 -2.53
CA ASP A 70 7.23 26.52 -3.98
C ASP A 70 8.28 25.51 -4.49
N LEU A 71 7.81 24.49 -5.18
CA LEU A 71 8.67 23.38 -5.63
C LEU A 71 9.57 23.79 -6.80
N GLU A 72 9.13 24.72 -7.65
CA GLU A 72 9.85 25.09 -8.87
C GLU A 72 11.08 25.97 -8.58
N SER A 73 11.00 26.84 -7.58
CA SER A 73 12.08 27.75 -7.16
C SER A 73 13.07 27.16 -6.16
N ALA A 74 12.78 26.00 -5.58
CA ALA A 74 13.60 25.35 -4.57
C ALA A 74 14.88 24.72 -5.16
N THR A 75 15.91 24.57 -4.33
CA THR A 75 17.09 23.76 -4.67
C THR A 75 16.74 22.27 -4.71
N GLU A 76 17.57 21.43 -5.33
CA GLU A 76 17.30 19.98 -5.41
C GLU A 76 17.17 19.32 -4.04
N GLU A 77 18.00 19.70 -3.06
CA GLU A 77 17.88 19.20 -1.68
C GLU A 77 16.54 19.63 -1.06
N GLU A 78 16.15 20.89 -1.22
CA GLU A 78 14.87 21.39 -0.70
C GLU A 78 13.68 20.73 -1.38
N LYS A 79 13.74 20.45 -2.69
CA LYS A 79 12.67 19.74 -3.41
C LYS A 79 12.39 18.38 -2.78
N GLU A 80 13.43 17.62 -2.43
CA GLU A 80 13.26 16.34 -1.73
C GLU A 80 12.56 16.52 -0.38
N ARG A 81 12.92 17.56 0.39
CA ARG A 81 12.25 17.91 1.66
C ARG A 81 10.79 18.29 1.47
N ILE A 82 10.51 19.15 0.48
CA ILE A 82 9.16 19.60 0.14
C ILE A 82 8.28 18.40 -0.21
N LEU A 83 8.76 17.50 -1.08
CA LEU A 83 8.01 16.31 -1.48
C LEU A 83 7.76 15.36 -0.30
N ALA A 84 8.77 15.16 0.56
CA ALA A 84 8.61 14.37 1.77
C ALA A 84 7.57 14.98 2.73
N ALA A 85 7.58 16.31 2.90
CA ALA A 85 6.64 17.03 3.73
C ALA A 85 5.19 16.90 3.20
N ARG A 86 5.01 17.15 1.90
CA ARG A 86 3.71 17.01 1.21
C ARG A 86 3.16 15.60 1.37
N LYS A 87 3.97 14.57 1.12
CA LYS A 87 3.57 13.16 1.31
C LYS A 87 3.11 12.89 2.74
N LYS A 88 3.84 13.39 3.74
CA LYS A 88 3.49 13.21 5.16
C LYS A 88 2.18 13.89 5.54
N ILE A 89 1.89 15.07 5.00
CA ILE A 89 0.60 15.75 5.23
C ILE A 89 -0.53 14.99 4.54
N ILE A 90 -0.37 14.66 3.25
CA ILE A 90 -1.40 13.98 2.44
C ILE A 90 -1.79 12.62 3.05
N CYS A 91 -0.81 11.83 3.50
CA CYS A 91 -1.07 10.52 4.08
C CYS A 91 -1.70 10.55 5.48
N ASN A 92 -1.65 11.69 6.17
CA ASN A 92 -2.27 11.87 7.50
C ASN A 92 -3.63 12.55 7.45
N ALA A 93 -4.07 13.02 6.27
CA ALA A 93 -5.37 13.62 6.07
C ALA A 93 -6.39 12.58 5.56
N GLU A 94 -7.67 12.81 5.84
CA GLU A 94 -8.77 12.04 5.30
C GLU A 94 -9.33 12.76 4.07
N TRP A 95 -9.30 12.11 2.91
CA TRP A 95 -9.75 12.67 1.64
C TRP A 95 -10.15 11.57 0.65
N ALA A 96 -10.96 11.94 -0.33
CA ALA A 96 -11.38 11.11 -1.45
C ALA A 96 -10.65 11.52 -2.74
N ALA A 97 -10.35 10.56 -3.63
CA ALA A 97 -9.85 10.89 -4.96
C ALA A 97 -10.88 11.76 -5.71
N ASP A 98 -10.43 12.67 -6.58
CA ASP A 98 -11.33 13.61 -7.26
C ASP A 98 -12.39 12.91 -8.14
N ASP A 99 -12.14 11.67 -8.56
CA ASP A 99 -13.03 10.85 -9.38
C ASP A 99 -13.93 9.90 -8.58
N VAL A 100 -13.83 9.88 -7.25
CA VAL A 100 -14.58 8.97 -6.37
C VAL A 100 -15.15 9.73 -5.18
N ASN A 101 -16.45 9.54 -4.91
CA ASN A 101 -17.04 10.03 -3.66
C ASN A 101 -16.90 8.95 -2.58
N VAL A 102 -16.33 9.33 -1.44
CA VAL A 102 -16.17 8.44 -0.28
C VAL A 102 -17.01 8.97 0.86
N CYS A 103 -17.84 8.11 1.44
CA CYS A 103 -18.65 8.45 2.60
C CYS A 103 -18.36 7.51 3.78
N VAL A 104 -18.37 8.07 4.99
CA VAL A 104 -18.35 7.33 6.24
C VAL A 104 -19.79 7.02 6.62
N VAL A 105 -20.10 5.74 6.76
CA VAL A 105 -21.43 5.25 7.14
C VAL A 105 -21.46 4.73 8.57
N ASP A 106 -22.61 4.83 9.23
CA ASP A 106 -22.85 4.19 10.52
C ASP A 106 -23.20 2.70 10.40
N SER A 107 -23.44 2.03 11.53
CA SER A 107 -23.84 0.62 11.57
C SER A 107 -25.19 0.32 10.95
N ASP A 108 -26.06 1.33 10.84
CA ASP A 108 -27.40 1.22 10.27
C ASP A 108 -27.40 1.54 8.76
N GLY A 109 -26.24 1.94 8.20
CA GLY A 109 -26.04 2.27 6.80
C GLY A 109 -26.34 3.73 6.45
N ASN A 110 -26.55 4.60 7.42
CA ASN A 110 -26.74 6.03 7.16
C ASN A 110 -25.40 6.72 6.94
N VAL A 111 -25.36 7.66 5.99
CA VAL A 111 -24.19 8.51 5.75
C VAL A 111 -24.04 9.48 6.92
N LYS A 112 -22.88 9.41 7.59
CA LYS A 112 -22.50 10.35 8.64
C LYS A 112 -21.71 11.53 8.09
N GLU A 113 -20.80 11.26 7.16
CA GLU A 113 -19.87 12.25 6.62
C GLU A 113 -19.45 11.87 5.20
N GLU A 114 -19.31 12.86 4.33
CA GLU A 114 -18.70 12.71 3.02
C GLU A 114 -17.28 13.29 3.10
N LEU A 115 -16.28 12.52 2.68
CA LEU A 115 -14.91 12.97 2.70
C LEU A 115 -14.70 14.01 1.59
N PRO A 116 -13.95 15.10 1.86
CA PRO A 116 -13.63 16.09 0.85
C PRO A 116 -12.75 15.48 -0.24
N HIS A 117 -12.82 16.05 -1.44
CA HIS A 117 -11.94 15.63 -2.52
C HIS A 117 -10.50 16.14 -2.31
N PHE A 118 -9.52 15.45 -2.87
CA PHE A 118 -8.10 15.81 -2.77
C PHE A 118 -7.86 17.28 -3.18
N SER A 119 -8.44 17.69 -4.30
CA SER A 119 -8.31 19.05 -4.85
C SER A 119 -8.99 20.14 -4.00
N GLU A 120 -9.88 19.77 -3.07
CA GLU A 120 -10.49 20.71 -2.13
C GLU A 120 -9.59 21.00 -0.93
N LEU A 121 -8.77 20.03 -0.52
CA LEU A 121 -7.86 20.17 0.62
C LEU A 121 -6.48 20.70 0.23
N PHE A 122 -6.01 20.38 -0.97
CA PHE A 122 -4.61 20.62 -1.35
C PHE A 122 -4.49 21.54 -2.56
N PRO A 123 -3.39 22.34 -2.63
CA PRO A 123 -3.08 23.14 -3.80
C PRO A 123 -3.02 22.30 -5.09
N SER A 124 -3.39 22.89 -6.22
CA SER A 124 -3.48 22.19 -7.52
C SER A 124 -2.15 21.64 -8.05
N ASP A 125 -1.01 22.16 -7.58
CA ASP A 125 0.32 21.65 -7.90
C ASP A 125 0.68 20.38 -7.13
N TRP A 126 -0.05 20.06 -6.05
CA TRP A 126 0.18 18.84 -5.27
C TRP A 126 -0.36 17.63 -6.03
N LYS A 127 0.25 16.47 -5.76
CA LYS A 127 -0.12 15.20 -6.39
C LYS A 127 -0.48 14.18 -5.32
N ALA A 128 -1.59 13.49 -5.54
CA ALA A 128 -2.00 12.37 -4.72
C ALA A 128 -0.92 11.27 -4.76
N PRO A 129 -0.73 10.49 -3.68
CA PRO A 129 0.28 9.45 -3.64
C PRO A 129 -0.12 8.32 -4.59
N SER A 130 0.79 7.89 -5.45
CA SER A 130 0.59 6.70 -6.27
C SER A 130 0.75 5.44 -5.41
N LEU A 131 -0.28 4.59 -5.35
CA LEU A 131 -0.18 3.24 -4.81
C LEU A 131 0.48 2.36 -5.88
N TYR A 132 1.76 2.03 -5.71
CA TYR A 132 2.46 1.02 -6.51
C TYR A 132 2.76 -0.20 -5.64
#